data_AF-A0ABD2VEB5-F1
#
_entry.id   AF-A0ABD2VEB5-F1
#
_cell.length_a   1.000
_cell.length_b   1.000
_cell.length_c   1.000
_cell.angle_alpha   90.00
_cell.angle_beta   90.00
_cell.angle_gamma   90.00
#
_symmetry.space_group_name_H-M   'P 1'
#
loop_
_entity.id
_entity.type
_entity.pdbx_description
1 polymer ?
#
loop_
_entity_poly.entity_id
_entity_poly.type
_entity_poly.pdbx_seq_one_letter_code
_entity_poly.pdbx_strand_id
1 'polypeptide(L)'
;MADGEHPRLILHNFLPLDLCKELEFIHKSCCTVGYRPNVFSTTLSHLIATNCAPLIMPIIPIRERLREKAEEYFGCQYELFVEFTGLISWCRGASIGWHSDDNRPYLKQRDFAAVCYLNSYDADFKGGIFHFKDGEPADIVPMAGDVIMYTADDRNIHSVDEITEGERITLTLWFSRDASYDEDPKLISSLSPDLLGVADSKLHSYIPMPGSINMYWFPPDEASSFLSGFDIRCGRLHVLGFDIYPCQEIYHLSAIIDSSYNLLELLSGPLLIARESKMFEPQFLNIMHALQMVQFYLWKFSNLKTKVEGTSPNITPTSQTQKAEIDRLKSVFLKDLQLVERFFDHSKPMKDMEYEFDWDNFSAAVLEWECYVVKLQKELVLHLPHWKTNESIFCVTLGGDLED
;
A
#
# COMPACT_ATOMS: atom_id res chain seq x y z
N MET A 1 16.06 18.65 -24.47
CA MET A 1 17.26 19.07 -23.73
C MET A 1 16.77 19.63 -22.41
N ALA A 2 17.28 19.16 -21.27
CA ALA A 2 16.85 19.63 -19.96
C ALA A 2 17.07 21.14 -19.84
N ASP A 3 16.16 21.83 -19.15
CA ASP A 3 16.42 23.20 -18.70
C ASP A 3 17.70 23.18 -17.85
N GLY A 4 18.65 24.04 -18.19
CA GLY A 4 19.99 24.04 -17.59
C GLY A 4 19.97 24.49 -16.13
N GLU A 5 19.00 25.32 -15.74
CA GLU A 5 18.88 25.83 -14.37
C GLU A 5 18.02 24.92 -13.49
N HIS A 6 16.88 24.43 -14.00
CA HIS A 6 15.93 23.58 -13.28
C HIS A 6 15.58 22.30 -14.04
N PRO A 7 16.47 21.28 -14.04
CA PRO A 7 16.24 20.05 -14.82
C PRO A 7 15.04 19.27 -14.27
N ARG A 8 13.91 19.34 -14.98
CA ARG A 8 12.64 18.68 -14.63
C ARG A 8 12.03 18.01 -15.84
N LEU A 9 11.46 16.83 -15.67
CA LEU A 9 10.68 16.12 -16.68
C LEU A 9 9.30 15.82 -16.13
N ILE A 10 8.26 16.13 -16.92
CA ILE A 10 6.88 15.80 -16.61
C ILE A 10 6.38 14.87 -17.71
N LEU A 11 5.90 13.69 -17.32
CA LEU A 11 5.33 12.70 -18.21
C LEU A 11 3.86 12.51 -17.86
N HIS A 12 2.98 12.89 -18.77
CA HIS A 12 1.54 12.71 -18.58
C HIS A 12 1.09 11.30 -18.99
N ASN A 13 0.17 10.71 -18.23
CA ASN A 13 -0.40 9.39 -18.50
C ASN A 13 0.68 8.30 -18.72
N PHE A 14 1.76 8.35 -17.95
CA PHE A 14 2.86 7.40 -18.05
C PHE A 14 2.46 6.01 -17.52
N LEU A 15 1.69 5.97 -16.44
CA LEU A 15 1.06 4.75 -15.95
C LEU A 15 -0.40 4.65 -16.41
N PRO A 16 -0.84 3.48 -16.89
CA PRO A 16 -2.26 3.20 -17.08
C PRO A 16 -3.02 3.30 -15.77
N LEU A 17 -4.25 3.81 -15.81
CA LEU A 17 -5.09 3.99 -14.62
C LEU A 17 -5.37 2.67 -13.88
N ASP A 18 -5.50 1.56 -14.60
CA ASP A 18 -5.70 0.24 -13.98
C ASP A 18 -4.51 -0.18 -13.10
N LEU A 19 -3.29 0.18 -13.53
CA LEU A 19 -2.06 -0.08 -12.78
C LEU A 19 -1.94 0.89 -11.60
N CYS A 20 -2.38 2.14 -11.74
CA CYS A 20 -2.51 3.05 -10.60
C CYS A 20 -3.42 2.46 -9.52
N LYS A 21 -4.58 1.90 -9.91
CA LYS A 21 -5.51 1.26 -8.97
C LYS A 21 -4.97 -0.03 -8.35
N GLU A 22 -4.18 -0.81 -9.09
CA GLU A 22 -3.45 -1.97 -8.55
C GLU A 22 -2.48 -1.55 -7.45
N LEU A 23 -1.69 -0.49 -7.69
CA LEU A 23 -0.76 0.05 -6.69
C LEU A 23 -1.47 0.70 -5.49
N GLU A 24 -2.61 1.37 -5.70
CA GLU A 24 -3.45 1.85 -4.61
C GLU A 24 -3.96 0.69 -3.73
N PHE A 25 -4.39 -0.42 -4.33
CA PHE A 25 -4.80 -1.63 -3.61
C PHE A 25 -3.65 -2.17 -2.75
N ILE A 26 -2.46 -2.34 -3.36
CA ILE A 26 -1.28 -2.85 -2.64
C ILE A 26 -0.95 -1.93 -1.47
N HIS A 27 -0.94 -0.61 -1.70
CA HIS A 27 -0.65 0.35 -0.63
C HIS A 27 -1.71 0.32 0.49
N LYS A 28 -2.99 0.48 0.16
CA LYS A 28 -4.06 0.60 1.16
C LYS A 28 -4.25 -0.66 2.00
N SER A 29 -3.76 -1.81 1.52
CA SER A 29 -3.85 -3.08 2.23
C SER A 29 -2.59 -3.50 2.98
N CYS A 30 -1.43 -2.91 2.66
CA CYS A 30 -0.13 -3.28 3.24
C CYS A 30 0.59 -2.12 3.94
N CYS A 31 0.04 -0.90 3.94
CA CYS A 31 0.74 0.25 4.48
C CYS A 31 0.90 0.19 6.00
N THR A 32 1.94 0.89 6.46
CA THR A 32 2.22 1.17 7.87
C THR A 32 2.22 2.67 8.11
N VAL A 33 2.15 3.07 9.37
CA VAL A 33 2.35 4.46 9.80
C VAL A 33 3.78 4.89 9.47
N GLY A 34 3.90 5.89 8.61
CA GLY A 34 5.17 6.45 8.17
C GLY A 34 5.80 7.34 9.23
N TYR A 35 7.07 7.71 9.00
CA TYR A 35 7.82 8.53 9.95
C TYR A 35 7.38 9.99 10.01
N ARG A 36 6.68 10.49 8.98
CA ARG A 36 6.13 11.85 8.95
C ARG A 36 4.72 11.84 9.52
N PRO A 37 4.31 12.92 10.22
CA PRO A 37 2.93 13.07 10.65
C PRO A 37 1.96 12.88 9.47
N ASN A 38 0.89 12.10 9.71
CA ASN A 38 -0.20 11.86 8.76
C ASN A 38 0.23 11.18 7.43
N VAL A 39 1.41 10.55 7.38
CA VAL A 39 1.90 9.85 6.18
C VAL A 39 1.90 8.35 6.45
N PHE A 40 1.45 7.55 5.47
CA PHE A 40 1.60 6.10 5.48
C PHE A 40 2.57 5.64 4.40
N SER A 41 3.22 4.50 4.63
CA SER A 41 4.26 3.98 3.75
C SER A 41 4.16 2.47 3.57
N THR A 42 4.34 2.03 2.33
CA THR A 42 4.54 0.62 1.95
C THR A 42 5.84 0.54 1.16
N THR A 43 6.91 0.06 1.80
CA THR A 43 8.20 -0.19 1.14
C THR A 43 8.25 -1.61 0.59
N LEU A 44 9.11 -1.87 -0.40
CA LEU A 44 9.33 -3.23 -0.90
C LEU A 44 9.86 -4.16 0.21
N SER A 45 10.72 -3.64 1.08
CA SER A 45 11.21 -4.38 2.25
C SER A 45 10.08 -4.76 3.23
N HIS A 46 9.09 -3.89 3.42
CA HIS A 46 7.94 -4.18 4.27
C HIS A 46 7.06 -5.28 3.67
N LEU A 47 6.80 -5.22 2.36
CA LEU A 47 6.06 -6.28 1.67
C LEU A 47 6.77 -7.63 1.83
N ILE A 48 8.09 -7.68 1.69
CA ILE A 48 8.86 -8.91 1.89
C ILE A 48 8.77 -9.39 3.34
N ALA A 49 8.98 -8.49 4.31
CA ALA A 49 8.99 -8.82 5.73
C ALA A 49 7.62 -9.28 6.27
N THR A 50 6.53 -8.87 5.62
CA THR A 50 5.14 -9.23 5.99
C THR A 50 4.57 -10.35 5.13
N ASN A 51 5.43 -11.16 4.51
CA ASN A 51 5.03 -12.31 3.68
C ASN A 51 4.13 -11.93 2.48
N CYS A 52 4.25 -10.69 2.01
CA CYS A 52 3.55 -10.10 0.87
C CYS A 52 4.49 -9.88 -0.33
N ALA A 53 5.64 -10.57 -0.36
CA ALA A 53 6.66 -10.42 -1.40
C ALA A 53 6.13 -10.50 -2.85
N PRO A 54 5.15 -11.37 -3.20
CA PRO A 54 4.58 -11.38 -4.55
C PRO A 54 4.06 -10.02 -5.03
N LEU A 55 3.59 -9.15 -4.12
CA LEU A 55 3.04 -7.84 -4.46
C LEU A 55 4.11 -6.82 -4.92
N ILE A 56 5.41 -7.16 -4.92
CA ILE A 56 6.43 -6.32 -5.56
C ILE A 56 6.39 -6.43 -7.09
N MET A 57 5.85 -7.52 -7.63
CA MET A 57 5.91 -7.82 -9.07
C MET A 57 5.27 -6.75 -9.96
N PRO A 58 4.08 -6.18 -9.63
CA PRO A 58 3.52 -5.06 -10.40
C PRO A 58 4.38 -3.79 -10.38
N ILE A 59 5.25 -3.62 -9.38
CA ILE A 59 6.10 -2.43 -9.20
C ILE A 59 7.37 -2.53 -10.05
N ILE A 60 7.92 -3.72 -10.27
CA ILE A 60 9.23 -3.90 -10.94
C ILE A 60 9.28 -3.31 -12.36
N PRO A 61 8.33 -3.61 -13.27
CA PRO A 61 8.35 -3.03 -14.62
C PRO A 61 8.28 -1.50 -14.60
N ILE A 62 7.61 -0.92 -13.60
CA ILE A 62 7.50 0.53 -13.43
C ILE A 62 8.84 1.11 -12.99
N ARG A 63 9.53 0.49 -12.02
CA ARG A 63 10.85 0.94 -11.55
C ARG A 63 11.84 1.03 -12.70
N GLU A 64 11.86 0.02 -13.57
CA GLU A 64 12.76 -0.01 -14.72
C GLU A 64 12.44 1.08 -15.74
N ARG A 65 11.18 1.20 -16.14
CA ARG A 65 10.76 2.24 -17.09
C ARG A 65 11.02 3.65 -16.55
N LEU A 66 10.87 3.86 -15.23
CA LEU A 66 11.19 5.15 -14.60
C LEU A 66 12.69 5.42 -14.60
N ARG A 67 13.52 4.41 -14.26
CA ARG A 67 14.99 4.51 -14.31
C ARG A 67 15.46 4.85 -15.73
N GLU A 68 14.99 4.12 -16.75
CA GLU A 68 15.31 4.37 -18.16
C GLU A 68 14.95 5.80 -18.59
N LYS A 69 13.78 6.30 -18.19
CA LYS A 69 13.36 7.67 -18.52
C LYS A 69 14.19 8.73 -17.80
N ALA A 70 14.59 8.49 -16.56
CA ALA A 70 15.50 9.38 -15.85
C ALA A 70 16.87 9.41 -16.53
N GLU A 71 17.43 8.24 -16.85
CA GLU A 71 18.70 8.09 -17.55
C GLU A 71 18.72 8.77 -18.92
N GLU A 72 17.66 8.59 -19.72
CA GLU A 72 17.48 9.23 -21.02
C GLU A 72 17.45 10.75 -20.89
N TYR A 73 16.68 11.28 -19.94
CA TYR A 73 16.45 12.71 -19.80
C TYR A 73 17.65 13.46 -19.21
N PHE A 74 18.28 12.90 -18.18
CA PHE A 74 19.42 13.52 -17.49
C PHE A 74 20.77 13.18 -18.13
N GLY A 75 20.78 12.36 -19.19
CA GLY A 75 21.99 12.02 -19.95
C GLY A 75 22.99 11.19 -19.15
N CYS A 76 22.49 10.17 -18.46
CA CYS A 76 23.27 9.32 -17.55
C CYS A 76 22.93 7.84 -17.70
N GLN A 77 22.88 7.39 -18.94
CA GLN A 77 22.54 6.02 -19.30
C GLN A 77 23.41 4.99 -18.59
N TYR A 78 22.76 4.00 -17.96
CA TYR A 78 23.38 2.92 -17.21
C TYR A 78 24.16 3.36 -15.95
N GLU A 79 23.95 4.58 -15.47
CA GLU A 79 24.65 5.11 -14.30
C GLU A 79 23.76 5.16 -13.05
N LEU A 80 22.47 4.81 -13.14
CA LEU A 80 21.52 4.96 -12.03
C LEU A 80 21.21 3.64 -11.30
N PHE A 81 21.37 3.69 -9.99
CA PHE A 81 20.89 2.68 -9.05
C PHE A 81 19.63 3.20 -8.34
N VAL A 82 18.70 2.30 -8.04
CA VAL A 82 17.49 2.67 -7.28
C VAL A 82 17.85 2.65 -5.80
N GLU A 83 17.89 3.83 -5.18
CA GLU A 83 18.19 3.94 -3.75
C GLU A 83 17.01 3.49 -2.89
N PHE A 84 15.80 3.79 -3.35
CA PHE A 84 14.60 3.55 -2.58
C PHE A 84 13.38 3.51 -3.50
N THR A 85 12.50 2.57 -3.22
CA THR A 85 11.15 2.48 -3.81
C THR A 85 10.10 2.37 -2.70
N GLY A 86 9.09 3.23 -2.74
CA GLY A 86 7.97 3.15 -1.80
C GLY A 86 6.67 3.70 -2.36
N LEU A 87 5.57 3.06 -1.98
CA LEU A 87 4.24 3.62 -2.10
C LEU A 87 3.99 4.48 -0.86
N ILE A 88 3.72 5.76 -1.06
CA ILE A 88 3.58 6.74 0.01
C ILE A 88 2.20 7.37 -0.11
N SER A 89 1.49 7.46 1.01
CA SER A 89 0.27 8.26 1.07
C SER A 89 0.33 9.37 2.09
N TRP A 90 -0.17 10.51 1.67
CA TRP A 90 -0.28 11.72 2.48
C TRP A 90 -1.76 11.88 2.80
N CYS A 91 -2.11 11.65 4.05
CA CYS A 91 -3.49 11.76 4.52
C CYS A 91 -3.79 13.19 4.94
N ARG A 92 -5.04 13.46 5.31
CA ARG A 92 -5.47 14.77 5.81
C ARG A 92 -4.53 15.32 6.89
N GLY A 93 -4.14 16.58 6.73
CA GLY A 93 -3.21 17.29 7.61
C GLY A 93 -1.73 17.00 7.34
N ALA A 94 -1.39 16.12 6.40
CA ALA A 94 0.00 15.94 5.96
C ALA A 94 0.43 17.12 5.08
N SER A 95 1.66 17.61 5.28
CA SER A 95 2.30 18.64 4.45
C SER A 95 3.83 18.56 4.60
N ILE A 96 4.56 19.18 3.68
CA ILE A 96 6.02 19.31 3.80
C ILE A 96 6.46 20.66 3.26
N GLY A 97 7.18 21.42 4.07
CA GLY A 97 7.74 22.70 3.68
C GLY A 97 8.90 22.58 2.68
N TRP A 98 9.42 23.72 2.25
CA TRP A 98 10.50 23.83 1.28
C TRP A 98 11.73 22.99 1.64
N HIS A 99 12.13 22.10 0.75
CA HIS A 99 13.32 21.27 0.88
C HIS A 99 13.85 20.81 -0.49
N SER A 100 15.12 20.43 -0.54
CA SER A 100 15.64 19.51 -1.56
C SER A 100 15.66 18.08 -1.00
N ASP A 101 15.68 17.07 -1.87
CA ASP A 101 15.70 15.67 -1.47
C ASP A 101 17.05 15.24 -0.89
N ASP A 102 18.13 15.96 -1.21
CA ASP A 102 19.48 15.72 -0.73
C ASP A 102 19.85 16.55 0.54
N ASN A 103 18.87 17.20 1.18
CA ASN A 103 19.11 18.27 2.17
C ASN A 103 19.76 17.84 3.50
N ARG A 104 20.01 16.55 3.71
CA ARG A 104 20.57 15.99 4.97
C ARG A 104 21.73 15.05 4.66
N PRO A 105 22.72 14.90 5.57
CA PRO A 105 23.90 14.05 5.33
C PRO A 105 23.60 12.63 4.87
N TYR A 106 22.55 12.00 5.40
CA TYR A 106 22.14 10.64 5.04
C TYR A 106 21.28 10.54 3.76
N LEU A 107 21.02 11.67 3.10
CA LEU A 107 20.28 11.78 1.85
C LEU A 107 21.15 12.33 0.71
N LYS A 108 22.40 12.71 0.98
CA LYS A 108 23.28 13.40 0.05
C LYS A 108 23.64 12.60 -1.19
N GLN A 109 23.47 11.28 -1.14
CA GLN A 109 23.68 10.36 -2.25
C GLN A 109 22.61 10.45 -3.36
N ARG A 110 21.50 11.16 -3.11
CA ARG A 110 20.39 11.25 -4.07
C ARG A 110 20.78 12.17 -5.21
N ASP A 111 20.73 11.66 -6.43
CA ASP A 111 20.96 12.45 -7.64
C ASP A 111 19.64 12.89 -8.26
N PHE A 112 18.66 12.00 -8.29
CA PHE A 112 17.37 12.22 -8.95
C PHE A 112 16.21 11.65 -8.14
N ALA A 113 15.03 12.24 -8.32
CA ALA A 113 13.78 11.75 -7.78
C ALA A 113 12.78 11.50 -8.92
N ALA A 114 11.91 10.51 -8.75
CA ALA A 114 10.72 10.31 -9.56
C ALA A 114 9.51 10.13 -8.64
N VAL A 115 8.46 10.92 -8.89
CA VAL A 115 7.19 10.85 -8.17
C VAL A 115 6.09 10.54 -9.17
N CYS A 116 5.51 9.35 -9.06
CA CYS A 116 4.37 8.94 -9.87
C CYS A 116 3.08 9.04 -9.06
N TYR A 117 2.10 9.74 -9.61
CA TYR A 117 0.80 9.97 -9.00
C TYR A 117 -0.15 8.81 -9.29
N LEU A 118 -0.75 8.23 -8.24
CA LEU A 118 -1.64 7.06 -8.37
C LEU A 118 -3.12 7.44 -8.30
N ASN A 119 -3.44 8.63 -7.79
CA ASN A 119 -4.78 9.17 -7.75
C ASN A 119 -4.77 10.69 -8.00
N SER A 120 -5.95 11.27 -8.22
CA SER A 120 -6.06 12.61 -8.82
C SER A 120 -6.58 13.66 -7.84
N TYR A 121 -6.01 14.86 -7.95
CA TYR A 121 -6.50 16.07 -7.31
C TYR A 121 -7.94 16.38 -7.76
N ASP A 122 -8.77 16.91 -6.85
CA ASP A 122 -10.19 17.25 -7.02
C ASP A 122 -11.14 16.08 -7.37
N ALA A 123 -10.61 14.87 -7.60
CA ALA A 123 -11.40 13.65 -7.76
C ALA A 123 -11.28 12.75 -6.52
N ASP A 124 -10.04 12.46 -6.10
CA ASP A 124 -9.75 11.54 -5.00
C ASP A 124 -9.29 12.30 -3.74
N PHE A 125 -8.65 13.46 -3.86
CA PHE A 125 -8.22 14.25 -2.70
C PHE A 125 -8.17 15.74 -3.00
N LYS A 126 -8.08 16.58 -1.96
CA LYS A 126 -7.89 18.03 -2.08
C LYS A 126 -6.68 18.52 -1.29
N GLY A 127 -6.17 19.69 -1.68
CA GLY A 127 -4.86 20.17 -1.22
C GLY A 127 -3.73 19.34 -1.83
N GLY A 128 -2.58 19.24 -1.15
CA GLY A 128 -1.50 18.34 -1.60
C GLY A 128 -0.86 18.69 -2.95
N ILE A 129 -0.97 19.95 -3.39
CA ILE A 129 -0.30 20.44 -4.60
C ILE A 129 1.21 20.42 -4.37
N PHE A 130 1.96 19.99 -5.39
CA PHE A 130 3.42 19.96 -5.34
C PHE A 130 3.97 21.23 -5.96
N HIS A 131 4.80 21.96 -5.23
CA HIS A 131 5.35 23.26 -5.63
C HIS A 131 6.85 23.17 -5.78
N PHE A 132 7.39 23.69 -6.88
CA PHE A 132 8.79 24.07 -7.01
C PHE A 132 8.95 25.54 -6.62
N LYS A 133 10.03 25.84 -5.90
CA LYS A 133 10.28 27.19 -5.38
C LYS A 133 10.63 28.18 -6.49
N ASP A 134 11.38 27.72 -7.48
CA ASP A 134 11.93 28.50 -8.59
C ASP A 134 11.71 27.73 -9.91
N GLY A 135 11.72 28.40 -11.06
CA GLY A 135 11.56 27.76 -12.38
C GLY A 135 10.14 27.34 -12.73
N GLU A 136 9.91 26.97 -14.00
CA GLU A 136 8.60 26.60 -14.53
C GLU A 136 8.51 25.10 -14.91
N PRO A 137 7.35 24.46 -14.74
CA PRO A 137 6.20 24.99 -14.01
C PRO A 137 6.48 25.09 -12.51
N ALA A 138 5.97 26.15 -11.87
CA ALA A 138 6.06 26.32 -10.42
C ALA A 138 5.17 25.32 -9.66
N ASP A 139 3.99 25.00 -10.20
CA ASP A 139 3.02 24.13 -9.56
C ASP A 139 2.75 22.88 -10.40
N ILE A 140 2.72 21.73 -9.74
CA ILE A 140 2.32 20.45 -10.32
C ILE A 140 1.02 20.02 -9.65
N VAL A 141 -0.06 20.01 -10.43
CA VAL A 141 -1.34 19.44 -10.02
C VAL A 141 -1.27 17.91 -10.16
N PRO A 142 -1.40 17.14 -9.07
CA PRO A 142 -1.35 15.68 -9.12
C PRO A 142 -2.49 15.07 -9.94
N MET A 143 -2.16 14.27 -10.96
CA MET A 143 -3.13 13.52 -11.75
C MET A 143 -2.71 12.06 -11.86
N ALA A 144 -3.65 11.13 -11.69
CA ALA A 144 -3.34 9.70 -11.75
C ALA A 144 -2.68 9.33 -13.08
N GLY A 145 -1.56 8.62 -13.01
CA GLY A 145 -0.75 8.21 -14.16
C GLY A 145 0.38 9.17 -14.50
N ASP A 146 0.37 10.40 -14.00
CA ASP A 146 1.43 11.38 -14.28
C ASP A 146 2.68 11.10 -13.44
N VAL A 147 3.84 11.46 -13.99
CA VAL A 147 5.14 11.36 -13.33
C VAL A 147 5.86 12.68 -13.43
N ILE A 148 6.47 13.09 -12.31
CA ILE A 148 7.49 14.14 -12.31
C ILE A 148 8.85 13.55 -11.95
N MET A 149 9.89 13.99 -12.65
CA MET A 149 11.28 13.65 -12.37
C MET A 149 12.11 14.93 -12.28
N TYR A 150 13.02 15.01 -11.31
CA TYR A 150 13.82 16.21 -11.06
C TYR A 150 15.14 15.83 -10.37
N THR A 151 16.14 16.72 -10.45
CA THR A 151 17.39 16.55 -9.67
C THR A 151 17.09 16.70 -8.19
N ALA A 152 17.69 15.87 -7.34
CA ALA A 152 17.39 15.86 -5.91
C ALA A 152 18.00 17.03 -5.12
N ASP A 153 18.81 17.86 -5.76
CA ASP A 153 19.58 18.96 -5.15
C ASP A 153 18.82 20.29 -5.06
N ASP A 154 19.52 21.35 -4.64
CA ASP A 154 18.96 22.67 -4.38
C ASP A 154 18.47 23.41 -5.64
N ARG A 155 18.73 22.88 -6.83
CA ARG A 155 18.11 23.35 -8.09
C ARG A 155 16.62 23.05 -8.13
N ASN A 156 16.13 22.11 -7.35
CA ASN A 156 14.72 21.72 -7.33
C ASN A 156 14.17 21.69 -5.90
N ILE A 157 14.35 22.79 -5.17
CA ILE A 157 13.68 22.99 -3.88
C ILE A 157 12.17 22.96 -4.10
N HIS A 158 11.47 22.14 -3.32
CA HIS A 158 10.05 21.90 -3.47
C HIS A 158 9.32 21.73 -2.13
N SER A 159 7.99 21.82 -2.17
CA SER A 159 7.10 21.61 -1.03
C SER A 159 5.82 20.92 -1.49
N VAL A 160 5.07 20.37 -0.53
CA VAL A 160 3.71 19.88 -0.76
C VAL A 160 2.79 20.54 0.25
N ASP A 161 1.76 21.22 -0.25
CA ASP A 161 0.76 21.88 0.57
C ASP A 161 -0.07 20.87 1.36
N GLU A 162 -0.74 21.35 2.40
CA GLU A 162 -1.54 20.48 3.26
C GLU A 162 -2.63 19.73 2.47
N ILE A 163 -2.74 18.42 2.71
CA ILE A 163 -3.87 17.63 2.23
C ILE A 163 -5.06 17.96 3.13
N THR A 164 -6.14 18.50 2.55
CA THR A 164 -7.30 18.98 3.31
C THR A 164 -8.45 17.96 3.34
N GLU A 165 -8.52 17.09 2.33
CA GLU A 165 -9.52 16.02 2.19
C GLU A 165 -8.92 14.82 1.45
N GLY A 166 -9.30 13.60 1.82
CA GLY A 166 -8.84 12.37 1.17
C GLY A 166 -7.38 12.00 1.46
N GLU A 167 -6.83 11.15 0.60
CA GLU A 167 -5.51 10.53 0.74
C GLU A 167 -4.77 10.66 -0.61
N ARG A 168 -3.67 11.43 -0.68
CA ARG A 168 -2.83 11.57 -1.89
C ARG A 168 -1.81 10.45 -1.94
N ILE A 169 -1.81 9.63 -3.00
CA ILE A 169 -0.99 8.41 -3.09
C ILE A 169 -0.02 8.50 -4.26
N THR A 170 1.25 8.20 -3.97
CA THR A 170 2.33 8.21 -4.97
C THR A 170 3.20 6.97 -4.88
N LEU A 171 3.71 6.51 -6.02
CA LEU A 171 4.92 5.69 -6.08
C LEU A 171 6.13 6.63 -6.18
N THR A 172 7.01 6.59 -5.19
CA THR A 172 8.19 7.46 -5.11
C THR A 172 9.46 6.63 -5.24
N LEU A 173 10.35 7.08 -6.12
CA LEU A 173 11.69 6.54 -6.30
C LEU A 173 12.73 7.63 -6.09
N TRP A 174 13.82 7.25 -5.45
CA TRP A 174 15.07 8.03 -5.47
C TRP A 174 16.16 7.22 -6.16
N PHE A 175 16.97 7.91 -6.95
CA PHE A 175 18.09 7.33 -7.69
C PHE A 175 19.41 7.90 -7.20
N SER A 176 20.43 7.05 -7.17
CA SER A 176 21.80 7.41 -6.88
C SER A 176 22.72 6.93 -8.00
N ARG A 177 23.79 7.67 -8.26
CA ARG A 177 24.92 7.22 -9.09
C ARG A 177 25.95 6.41 -8.31
N ASP A 178 25.80 6.32 -7.00
CA ASP A 178 26.65 5.52 -6.13
C ASP A 178 26.00 4.15 -5.87
N ALA A 179 26.61 3.10 -6.45
CA ALA A 179 26.15 1.72 -6.35
C ALA A 179 26.04 1.20 -4.90
N SER A 180 26.75 1.79 -3.94
CA SER A 180 26.65 1.38 -2.52
C SER A 180 25.28 1.68 -1.89
N TYR A 181 24.47 2.51 -2.56
CA TYR A 181 23.14 2.88 -2.13
C TYR A 181 22.03 2.09 -2.84
N ASP A 182 22.35 1.16 -3.74
CA ASP A 182 21.36 0.29 -4.38
C ASP A 182 20.54 -0.49 -3.35
N GLU A 183 19.20 -0.44 -3.46
CA GLU A 183 18.30 -1.19 -2.59
C GLU A 183 18.18 -2.66 -3.00
N ASP A 184 18.46 -2.99 -4.26
CA ASP A 184 18.19 -4.31 -4.83
C ASP A 184 18.92 -5.44 -4.10
N PRO A 185 20.23 -5.36 -3.79
CA PRO A 185 20.93 -6.43 -3.05
C PRO A 185 20.29 -6.73 -1.69
N LYS A 186 19.81 -5.70 -0.98
CA LYS A 186 19.16 -5.85 0.32
C LYS A 186 17.80 -6.54 0.19
N LEU A 187 17.01 -6.16 -0.82
CA LEU A 187 15.73 -6.79 -1.12
C LEU A 187 15.92 -8.27 -1.50
N ILE A 188 16.87 -8.56 -2.39
CA ILE A 188 17.19 -9.92 -2.83
C ILE A 188 17.66 -10.78 -1.66
N SER A 189 18.51 -10.25 -0.78
CA SER A 189 18.97 -10.98 0.42
C SER A 189 17.83 -11.33 1.38
N SER A 190 16.77 -10.50 1.40
CA SER A 190 15.59 -10.71 2.25
C SER A 190 14.60 -11.72 1.65
N LEU A 191 14.70 -12.02 0.35
CA LEU A 191 13.88 -13.02 -0.34
C LEU A 191 14.45 -14.43 -0.11
N SER A 192 14.02 -15.06 0.99
CA SER A 192 14.41 -16.45 1.28
C SER A 192 13.61 -17.47 0.44
N PRO A 193 14.21 -18.60 0.00
CA PRO A 193 13.46 -19.66 -0.67
C PRO A 193 12.32 -20.23 0.18
N ASP A 194 12.47 -20.22 1.50
CA ASP A 194 11.45 -20.66 2.46
C ASP A 194 10.22 -19.74 2.48
N LEU A 195 10.42 -18.44 2.25
CA LEU A 195 9.35 -17.43 2.12
C LEU A 195 8.52 -17.66 0.85
N LEU A 196 9.13 -18.24 -0.18
CA LEU A 196 8.53 -18.36 -1.52
C LEU A 196 7.88 -19.71 -1.79
N GLY A 197 7.83 -20.61 -0.79
CA GLY A 197 7.08 -21.86 -0.90
C GLY A 197 7.63 -22.84 -1.94
N VAL A 198 8.92 -22.78 -2.29
CA VAL A 198 9.56 -23.64 -3.32
C VAL A 198 9.62 -25.13 -2.89
N ALA A 199 9.29 -25.43 -1.62
CA ALA A 199 9.04 -26.79 -1.16
C ALA A 199 7.54 -27.11 -1.22
N ASP A 200 7.21 -28.16 -1.96
CA ASP A 200 5.92 -28.69 -2.46
C ASP A 200 4.81 -28.99 -1.41
N SER A 201 4.65 -28.19 -0.33
CA SER A 201 3.68 -28.51 0.74
C SER A 201 3.10 -27.37 1.58
N LYS A 202 3.47 -26.09 1.39
CA LYS A 202 2.88 -25.00 2.19
C LYS A 202 1.74 -24.29 1.47
N LEU A 203 0.56 -24.90 1.53
CA LEU A 203 -0.71 -24.17 1.44
C LEU A 203 -0.56 -22.94 2.36
N HIS A 204 -0.74 -21.71 1.86
CA HIS A 204 -0.64 -20.43 2.60
C HIS A 204 0.73 -19.71 2.69
N SER A 205 1.74 -20.04 1.87
CA SER A 205 3.01 -19.27 1.88
C SER A 205 2.88 -17.80 1.44
N TYR A 206 1.75 -17.40 0.87
CA TYR A 206 1.46 -16.05 0.39
C TYR A 206 0.52 -15.25 1.29
N ILE A 207 0.11 -15.82 2.43
CA ILE A 207 -0.79 -15.15 3.35
C ILE A 207 -0.01 -14.07 4.11
N PRO A 208 -0.53 -12.82 4.17
CA PRO A 208 0.13 -11.74 4.88
C PRO A 208 0.41 -12.10 6.34
N MET A 209 1.59 -11.75 6.83
CA MET A 209 1.96 -11.86 8.24
C MET A 209 2.13 -10.46 8.82
N PRO A 210 1.22 -10.02 9.71
CA PRO A 210 1.35 -8.73 10.36
C PRO A 210 2.68 -8.54 11.08
N GLY A 211 3.32 -7.40 10.81
CA GLY A 211 4.40 -6.87 11.64
C GLY A 211 3.92 -6.46 13.04
N SER A 212 4.79 -5.81 13.81
CA SER A 212 4.42 -5.26 15.12
C SER A 212 3.23 -4.29 14.98
N ILE A 213 2.25 -4.40 15.88
CA ILE A 213 1.09 -3.50 15.92
C ILE A 213 1.49 -2.02 15.97
N ASN A 214 2.60 -1.68 16.61
CA ASN A 214 3.06 -0.30 16.73
C ASN A 214 3.29 0.35 15.36
N MET A 215 3.55 -0.47 14.32
CA MET A 215 3.69 0.01 12.94
C MET A 215 2.34 0.40 12.31
N TYR A 216 1.22 -0.02 12.88
CA TYR A 216 -0.13 0.21 12.35
C TYR A 216 -0.97 1.12 13.26
N TRP A 217 -0.45 1.54 14.41
CA TRP A 217 -1.17 2.41 15.34
C TRP A 217 -0.92 3.88 15.05
N PHE A 218 -1.99 4.63 14.84
CA PHE A 218 -1.94 6.05 14.51
C PHE A 218 -2.66 6.88 15.60
N PRO A 219 -2.08 8.00 16.07
CA PRO A 219 -0.77 8.54 15.69
C PRO A 219 0.39 7.71 16.28
N PRO A 220 1.60 7.77 15.67
CA PRO A 220 2.73 6.93 16.09
C PRO A 220 3.19 7.20 17.53
N ASP A 221 2.99 8.42 18.05
CA ASP A 221 3.33 8.78 19.43
C ASP A 221 2.51 7.99 20.46
N GLU A 222 1.33 7.49 20.06
CA GLU A 222 0.41 6.73 20.92
C GLU A 222 0.58 5.21 20.76
N ALA A 223 1.46 4.77 19.87
CA ALA A 223 1.70 3.36 19.55
C ALA A 223 2.36 2.56 20.70
N SER A 224 2.71 3.21 21.81
CA SER A 224 3.21 2.55 23.02
C SER A 224 2.15 2.42 24.13
N SER A 225 1.17 3.34 24.15
CA SER A 225 0.15 3.45 25.21
C SER A 225 -1.18 2.83 24.79
N PHE A 226 -1.53 2.95 23.50
CA PHE A 226 -2.85 2.62 22.95
C PHE A 226 -4.02 3.31 23.66
N LEU A 227 -3.76 4.42 24.35
CA LEU A 227 -4.78 5.16 25.11
C LEU A 227 -5.65 6.04 24.20
N SER A 228 -5.08 6.53 23.11
CA SER A 228 -5.76 7.30 22.08
C SER A 228 -5.35 6.82 20.68
N GLY A 229 -6.05 7.28 19.64
CA GLY A 229 -5.77 6.89 18.26
C GLY A 229 -6.49 5.61 17.81
N PHE A 230 -5.95 4.96 16.79
CA PHE A 230 -6.56 3.79 16.17
C PHE A 230 -5.55 2.91 15.41
N ASP A 231 -5.90 1.65 15.20
CA ASP A 231 -5.22 0.78 14.24
C ASP A 231 -5.69 1.12 12.81
N ILE A 232 -4.77 1.49 11.91
CA ILE A 232 -5.11 1.96 10.56
C ILE A 232 -5.80 0.88 9.71
N ARG A 233 -5.56 -0.41 9.96
CA ARG A 233 -6.17 -1.51 9.21
C ARG A 233 -7.63 -1.68 9.63
N CYS A 234 -7.88 -1.68 10.94
CA CYS A 234 -9.23 -1.64 11.49
C CYS A 234 -9.98 -0.37 11.05
N GLY A 235 -9.29 0.78 11.06
CA GLY A 235 -9.86 2.05 10.60
C GLY A 235 -10.30 2.01 9.14
N ARG A 236 -9.47 1.45 8.25
CA ARG A 236 -9.82 1.26 6.83
C ARG A 236 -11.01 0.32 6.65
N LEU A 237 -11.06 -0.81 7.35
CA LEU A 237 -12.22 -1.70 7.30
C LEU A 237 -13.49 -0.98 7.76
N HIS A 238 -13.39 -0.24 8.86
CA HIS A 238 -14.51 0.48 9.46
C HIS A 238 -15.13 1.52 8.51
N VAL A 239 -14.32 2.39 7.89
CA VAL A 239 -14.83 3.42 6.96
C VAL A 239 -15.40 2.81 5.68
N LEU A 240 -14.98 1.60 5.34
CA LEU A 240 -15.56 0.82 4.25
C LEU A 240 -16.84 0.07 4.66
N GLY A 241 -17.24 0.11 5.93
CA GLY A 241 -18.45 -0.54 6.46
C GLY A 241 -18.24 -2.00 6.86
N PHE A 242 -17.01 -2.45 7.04
CA PHE A 242 -16.67 -3.78 7.53
C PHE A 242 -16.22 -3.76 8.98
N ASP A 243 -16.67 -4.78 9.70
CA ASP A 243 -16.35 -5.04 11.09
C ASP A 243 -15.61 -6.37 11.20
N ILE A 244 -14.90 -6.58 12.31
CA ILE A 244 -14.13 -7.82 12.55
C ILE A 244 -14.70 -8.59 13.74
N TYR A 245 -14.62 -9.92 13.65
CA TYR A 245 -15.02 -10.82 14.72
C TYR A 245 -14.00 -11.97 14.85
N PRO A 246 -13.24 -12.08 15.95
CA PRO A 246 -12.22 -13.12 16.13
C PRO A 246 -12.86 -14.50 16.30
N CYS A 247 -12.23 -15.53 15.72
CA CYS A 247 -12.74 -16.91 15.79
C CYS A 247 -12.41 -17.64 17.11
N GLN A 248 -11.41 -17.17 17.86
CA GLN A 248 -11.01 -17.80 19.12
C GLN A 248 -11.99 -17.41 20.24
N GLU A 249 -12.45 -18.41 21.00
CA GLU A 249 -13.34 -18.18 22.13
C GLU A 249 -12.63 -17.36 23.21
N ILE A 250 -13.16 -16.15 23.43
CA ILE A 250 -12.72 -15.14 24.38
C ILE A 250 -12.99 -15.57 25.85
N TYR A 251 -13.18 -16.86 26.14
CA TYR A 251 -13.58 -17.37 27.47
C TYR A 251 -12.58 -17.09 28.59
N HIS A 252 -11.37 -16.63 28.29
CA HIS A 252 -10.38 -16.21 29.28
C HIS A 252 -10.19 -14.69 29.44
N LEU A 253 -10.75 -13.82 28.60
CA LEU A 253 -10.48 -12.37 28.68
C LEU A 253 -11.35 -11.60 29.69
N SER A 254 -12.29 -12.23 30.42
CA SER A 254 -12.91 -11.54 31.56
C SER A 254 -11.94 -11.34 32.74
N ALA A 255 -10.78 -12.00 32.73
CA ALA A 255 -9.76 -11.94 33.78
C ALA A 255 -8.43 -11.31 33.34
N ILE A 256 -8.26 -10.93 32.06
CA ILE A 256 -6.95 -10.59 31.48
C ILE A 256 -7.04 -9.35 30.57
N ILE A 257 -7.60 -8.25 31.07
CA ILE A 257 -7.74 -6.97 30.34
C ILE A 257 -6.61 -5.99 30.66
N ASP A 258 -5.72 -6.31 31.60
CA ASP A 258 -4.73 -5.35 32.11
C ASP A 258 -3.47 -5.15 31.26
N SER A 259 -3.34 -5.78 30.09
CA SER A 259 -2.25 -5.45 29.17
C SER A 259 -2.74 -5.26 27.74
N SER A 260 -2.39 -4.10 27.17
CA SER A 260 -2.57 -3.77 25.75
C SER A 260 -2.07 -4.91 24.84
N TYR A 261 -1.01 -5.62 25.23
CA TYR A 261 -0.41 -6.76 24.52
C TYR A 261 -1.35 -7.91 24.18
N ASN A 262 -2.36 -8.24 24.99
CA ASN A 262 -3.23 -9.41 24.72
C ASN A 262 -4.32 -9.13 23.68
N LEU A 263 -4.71 -7.86 23.50
CA LEU A 263 -5.66 -7.46 22.45
C LEU A 263 -5.00 -7.46 21.07
N LEU A 264 -3.67 -7.49 21.02
CA LEU A 264 -2.85 -7.42 19.82
C LEU A 264 -2.74 -8.79 19.14
N GLU A 265 -2.76 -9.88 19.91
CA GLU A 265 -2.81 -11.24 19.37
C GLU A 265 -4.09 -11.49 18.55
N LEU A 266 -5.19 -10.82 18.89
CA LEU A 266 -6.47 -10.98 18.18
C LEU A 266 -6.37 -10.59 16.70
N LEU A 267 -5.61 -9.54 16.38
CA LEU A 267 -5.45 -9.08 15.00
C LEU A 267 -4.50 -9.97 14.18
N SER A 268 -3.62 -10.71 14.86
CA SER A 268 -2.72 -11.68 14.26
C SER A 268 -3.34 -13.08 14.12
N GLY A 269 -4.48 -13.32 14.77
CA GLY A 269 -5.20 -14.59 14.74
C GLY A 269 -6.37 -14.63 13.74
N PRO A 270 -6.97 -15.82 13.52
CA PRO A 270 -8.09 -15.98 12.61
C PRO A 270 -9.33 -15.19 13.02
N LEU A 271 -9.95 -14.54 12.04
CA LEU A 271 -11.13 -13.69 12.21
C LEU A 271 -12.11 -13.81 11.03
N LEU A 272 -13.35 -13.42 11.31
CA LEU A 272 -14.41 -13.22 10.33
C LEU A 272 -14.61 -11.72 10.08
N ILE A 273 -15.20 -11.38 8.95
CA ILE A 273 -15.69 -10.04 8.69
C ILE A 273 -17.21 -10.01 8.77
N ALA A 274 -17.75 -8.90 9.29
CA ALA A 274 -19.16 -8.62 9.30
C ALA A 274 -19.46 -7.31 8.56
N ARG A 275 -20.64 -7.23 7.97
CA ARG A 275 -21.19 -6.01 7.37
C ARG A 275 -22.71 -6.05 7.46
N GLU A 276 -23.34 -4.93 7.81
CA GLU A 276 -24.81 -4.80 7.86
C GLU A 276 -25.52 -5.90 8.69
N SER A 277 -24.98 -6.25 9.86
CA SER A 277 -25.49 -7.34 10.71
C SER A 277 -25.48 -8.75 10.07
N LYS A 278 -24.67 -8.94 9.04
CA LYS A 278 -24.39 -10.23 8.40
C LYS A 278 -22.91 -10.58 8.61
N MET A 279 -22.62 -11.84 8.90
CA MET A 279 -21.28 -12.39 9.08
C MET A 279 -20.90 -13.19 7.85
N PHE A 280 -19.69 -12.99 7.32
CA PHE A 280 -19.11 -13.82 6.28
C PHE A 280 -18.37 -14.99 6.94
N GLU A 281 -18.85 -16.22 6.74
CA GLU A 281 -18.36 -17.42 7.42
C GLU A 281 -16.94 -17.85 7.01
N PRO A 282 -16.46 -17.64 5.77
CA PRO A 282 -15.07 -17.93 5.43
C PRO A 282 -14.10 -17.12 6.31
N GLN A 283 -13.17 -17.83 6.94
CA GLN A 283 -12.21 -17.25 7.88
C GLN A 283 -11.04 -16.59 7.16
N PHE A 284 -10.62 -15.43 7.66
CA PHE A 284 -9.37 -14.79 7.31
C PHE A 284 -8.34 -15.08 8.39
N LEU A 285 -7.12 -15.46 8.00
CA LEU A 285 -6.08 -15.87 8.94
C LEU A 285 -5.58 -14.75 9.86
N ASN A 286 -5.76 -13.48 9.48
CA ASN A 286 -5.47 -12.30 10.28
C ASN A 286 -6.08 -11.04 9.65
N ILE A 287 -5.90 -9.89 10.31
CA ILE A 287 -6.44 -8.60 9.87
C ILE A 287 -5.90 -8.12 8.53
N MET A 288 -4.62 -8.38 8.20
CA MET A 288 -4.05 -7.95 6.93
C MET A 288 -4.61 -8.78 5.78
N HIS A 289 -4.79 -10.08 5.99
CA HIS A 289 -5.47 -10.94 5.03
C HIS A 289 -6.90 -10.44 4.75
N ALA A 290 -7.68 -10.14 5.79
CA ALA A 290 -9.04 -9.59 5.61
C ALA A 290 -9.02 -8.23 4.87
N LEU A 291 -8.11 -7.32 5.24
CA LEU A 291 -7.99 -6.02 4.59
C LEU A 291 -7.58 -6.15 3.12
N GLN A 292 -6.65 -7.06 2.78
CA GLN A 292 -6.29 -7.34 1.40
C GLN A 292 -7.48 -7.82 0.58
N MET A 293 -8.32 -8.70 1.11
CA MET A 293 -9.53 -9.14 0.39
C MET A 293 -10.50 -7.98 0.13
N VAL A 294 -10.76 -7.16 1.14
CA VAL A 294 -11.66 -6.01 1.01
C VAL A 294 -11.13 -5.00 0.00
N GLN A 295 -9.84 -4.67 0.05
CA GLN A 295 -9.24 -3.74 -0.90
C GLN A 295 -9.18 -4.33 -2.32
N PHE A 296 -8.91 -5.63 -2.47
CA PHE A 296 -8.92 -6.30 -3.78
C PHE A 296 -10.30 -6.31 -4.41
N TYR A 297 -11.34 -6.60 -3.61
CA TYR A 297 -12.72 -6.48 -4.02
C TYR A 297 -13.02 -5.05 -4.52
N LEU A 298 -12.59 -4.03 -3.79
CA LEU A 298 -12.82 -2.64 -4.19
C LEU A 298 -12.11 -2.28 -5.50
N TRP A 299 -10.95 -2.87 -5.77
CA TRP A 299 -10.23 -2.68 -7.01
C TRP A 299 -10.89 -3.40 -8.20
N LYS A 300 -11.21 -4.69 -8.05
CA LYS A 300 -11.63 -5.55 -9.17
C LYS A 300 -13.13 -5.69 -9.37
N PHE A 301 -13.92 -5.60 -8.30
CA PHE A 301 -15.33 -5.98 -8.30
C PHE A 301 -16.28 -4.81 -8.05
N SER A 302 -15.82 -3.69 -7.49
CA SER A 302 -16.70 -2.57 -7.12
C SER A 302 -17.49 -1.96 -8.28
N ASN A 303 -16.93 -1.98 -9.50
CA ASN A 303 -17.56 -1.40 -10.68
C ASN A 303 -18.27 -2.45 -11.56
N LEU A 304 -18.37 -3.71 -11.13
CA LEU A 304 -19.05 -4.75 -11.89
C LEU A 304 -20.56 -4.58 -11.79
N LYS A 305 -21.20 -4.24 -12.91
CA LYS A 305 -22.67 -4.12 -13.01
C LYS A 305 -23.38 -5.48 -13.09
N THR A 306 -22.64 -6.55 -13.35
CA THR A 306 -23.16 -7.91 -13.49
C THR A 306 -22.79 -8.73 -12.27
N LYS A 307 -23.80 -9.33 -11.62
CA LYS A 307 -23.58 -10.34 -10.57
C LYS A 307 -22.85 -11.53 -11.16
N VAL A 308 -21.80 -11.98 -10.48
CA VAL A 308 -21.14 -13.24 -10.84
C VAL A 308 -22.10 -14.38 -10.52
N GLU A 309 -22.53 -15.13 -11.54
CA GLU A 309 -23.33 -16.35 -11.35
C GLU A 309 -22.42 -17.45 -10.77
N GLY A 310 -22.49 -17.68 -9.46
CA GLY A 310 -21.73 -18.76 -8.83
C GLY A 310 -21.76 -18.71 -7.30
N THR A 311 -22.06 -19.86 -6.68
CA THR A 311 -22.08 -20.17 -5.22
C THR A 311 -22.68 -19.10 -4.31
N SER A 312 -23.84 -19.43 -3.71
CA SER A 312 -24.42 -18.62 -2.65
C SER A 312 -23.38 -18.39 -1.53
N PRO A 313 -23.07 -17.13 -1.18
CA PRO A 313 -22.06 -16.80 -0.19
C PRO A 313 -22.49 -17.36 1.16
N ASN A 314 -21.54 -17.95 1.87
CA ASN A 314 -21.81 -18.52 3.19
C ASN A 314 -21.89 -17.37 4.21
N ILE A 315 -23.12 -16.91 4.45
CA ILE A 315 -23.42 -15.76 5.29
C ILE A 315 -24.44 -16.15 6.35
N THR A 316 -24.22 -15.72 7.58
CA THR A 316 -25.19 -15.86 8.66
C THR A 316 -25.60 -14.52 9.27
N PRO A 317 -26.83 -14.37 9.78
CA PRO A 317 -27.20 -13.21 10.57
C PRO A 317 -26.37 -13.15 11.86
N THR A 318 -25.83 -11.98 12.17
CA THR A 318 -25.05 -11.79 13.40
C THR A 318 -25.99 -11.80 14.62
N SER A 319 -25.71 -12.67 15.60
CA SER A 319 -26.42 -12.73 16.88
C SER A 319 -26.18 -11.48 17.74
N GLN A 320 -27.04 -11.24 18.73
CA GLN A 320 -26.90 -10.08 19.63
C GLN A 320 -25.57 -10.10 20.41
N THR A 321 -25.10 -11.27 20.83
CA THR A 321 -23.82 -11.44 21.51
C THR A 321 -22.64 -11.09 20.61
N GLN A 322 -22.66 -11.53 19.34
CA GLN A 322 -21.63 -11.20 18.37
C GLN A 322 -21.61 -9.70 18.05
N LYS A 323 -22.77 -9.04 17.94
CA LYS A 323 -22.83 -7.58 17.75
C LYS A 323 -22.20 -6.82 18.92
N ALA A 324 -22.52 -7.22 20.15
CA ALA A 324 -21.93 -6.60 21.34
C ALA A 324 -20.40 -6.77 21.39
N GLU A 325 -19.88 -7.93 20.96
CA GLU A 325 -18.43 -8.14 20.89
C GLU A 325 -17.78 -7.33 19.76
N ILE A 326 -18.41 -7.22 18.59
CA ILE A 326 -17.96 -6.33 17.51
C ILE A 326 -17.86 -4.89 18.02
N ASP A 327 -18.89 -4.38 18.69
CA ASP A 327 -18.91 -3.01 19.22
C ASP A 327 -17.83 -2.80 20.30
N ARG A 328 -17.58 -3.82 21.13
CA ARG A 328 -16.47 -3.81 22.08
C ARG A 328 -15.13 -3.73 21.38
N LEU A 329 -14.88 -4.55 20.36
CA LEU A 329 -13.61 -4.54 19.61
C LEU A 329 -13.38 -3.23 18.86
N LYS A 330 -14.43 -2.63 18.31
CA LYS A 330 -14.36 -1.26 17.75
C LYS A 330 -13.85 -0.27 18.78
N SER A 331 -14.39 -0.28 19.99
CA SER A 331 -13.92 0.62 21.07
C SER A 331 -12.47 0.37 21.52
N VAL A 332 -11.95 -0.83 21.25
CA VAL A 332 -10.56 -1.19 21.52
C VAL A 332 -9.63 -0.63 20.45
N PHE A 333 -9.90 -0.89 19.18
CA PHE A 333 -8.99 -0.56 18.08
C PHE A 333 -9.24 0.81 17.45
N LEU A 334 -10.40 1.42 17.69
CA LEU A 334 -10.81 2.72 17.17
C LEU A 334 -11.22 3.61 18.36
N LYS A 335 -10.24 4.17 19.07
CA LYS A 335 -10.50 4.97 20.29
C LYS A 335 -11.29 6.23 20.00
N ASP A 336 -11.14 6.78 18.80
CA ASP A 336 -11.87 7.95 18.31
C ASP A 336 -12.41 7.68 16.90
N LEU A 337 -13.68 7.26 16.82
CA LEU A 337 -14.37 7.00 15.55
C LEU A 337 -14.48 8.26 14.68
N GLN A 338 -14.68 9.43 15.28
CA GLN A 338 -14.79 10.68 14.52
C GLN A 338 -13.44 11.07 13.93
N LEU A 339 -12.34 10.78 14.62
CA LEU A 339 -11.00 10.94 14.06
C LEU A 339 -10.81 9.99 12.88
N VAL A 340 -11.12 8.70 13.02
CA VAL A 340 -10.99 7.69 11.95
C VAL A 340 -11.78 8.10 10.71
N GLU A 341 -13.05 8.43 10.89
CA GLU A 341 -13.94 8.90 9.82
C GLU A 341 -13.32 10.12 9.14
N ARG A 342 -13.01 11.20 9.87
CA ARG A 342 -12.43 12.43 9.30
C ARG A 342 -11.07 12.25 8.64
N PHE A 343 -10.28 11.27 9.10
CA PHE A 343 -8.92 11.01 8.63
C PHE A 343 -8.92 10.29 7.28
N PHE A 344 -9.83 9.33 7.10
CA PHE A 344 -10.03 8.63 5.83
C PHE A 344 -11.16 9.22 4.97
N ASP A 345 -11.86 10.25 5.45
CA ASP A 345 -13.01 10.82 4.75
C ASP A 345 -12.62 11.39 3.39
N HIS A 346 -13.34 10.96 2.37
CA HIS A 346 -13.45 11.63 1.10
C HIS A 346 -14.75 12.43 1.12
N SER A 347 -14.73 13.70 0.72
CA SER A 347 -15.90 14.60 0.71
C SER A 347 -17.09 14.15 -0.13
N LYS A 348 -16.97 13.04 -0.86
CA LYS A 348 -18.11 12.26 -1.32
C LYS A 348 -18.33 11.12 -0.34
N PRO A 349 -19.43 11.13 0.45
CA PRO A 349 -19.82 9.92 1.15
C PRO A 349 -19.85 8.79 0.11
N MET A 350 -19.39 7.59 0.46
CA MET A 350 -19.54 6.39 -0.40
C MET A 350 -20.99 6.14 -0.85
N LYS A 351 -21.97 6.90 -0.32
CA LYS A 351 -23.35 6.99 -0.81
C LYS A 351 -23.50 7.58 -2.22
N ASP A 352 -22.55 8.39 -2.71
CA ASP A 352 -22.61 9.04 -4.03
C ASP A 352 -21.73 8.35 -5.10
N MET A 353 -20.92 7.36 -4.70
CA MET A 353 -20.44 6.34 -5.64
C MET A 353 -21.53 5.28 -5.70
N GLU A 354 -22.02 4.93 -6.90
CA GLU A 354 -22.96 3.81 -7.14
C GLU A 354 -22.33 2.45 -6.81
N TYR A 355 -21.73 2.31 -5.63
CA TYR A 355 -21.13 1.09 -5.16
C TYR A 355 -22.12 0.40 -4.21
N GLU A 356 -22.96 -0.45 -4.79
CA GLU A 356 -23.77 -1.39 -4.02
C GLU A 356 -22.89 -2.59 -3.65
N PHE A 357 -22.58 -2.74 -2.37
CA PHE A 357 -21.85 -3.91 -1.89
C PHE A 357 -22.69 -5.17 -2.12
N ASP A 358 -22.07 -6.20 -2.70
CA ASP A 358 -22.71 -7.49 -2.97
C ASP A 358 -21.84 -8.64 -2.46
N TRP A 359 -22.44 -9.52 -1.66
CA TRP A 359 -21.73 -10.63 -1.05
C TRP A 359 -21.34 -11.74 -2.04
N ASP A 360 -22.09 -11.92 -3.12
CA ASP A 360 -21.77 -12.92 -4.15
C ASP A 360 -20.46 -12.50 -4.84
N ASN A 361 -20.39 -11.23 -5.25
CA ASN A 361 -19.19 -10.62 -5.81
C ASN A 361 -18.02 -10.61 -4.81
N PHE A 362 -18.29 -10.37 -3.51
CA PHE A 362 -17.25 -10.46 -2.48
C PHE A 362 -16.68 -11.86 -2.34
N SER A 363 -17.54 -12.89 -2.35
CA SER A 363 -17.10 -14.28 -2.32
C SER A 363 -16.27 -14.65 -3.56
N ALA A 364 -16.66 -14.16 -4.74
CA ALA A 364 -15.89 -14.35 -5.98
C ALA A 364 -14.52 -13.64 -5.91
N ALA A 365 -14.47 -12.43 -5.32
CA ALA A 365 -13.23 -11.68 -5.17
C ALA A 365 -12.20 -12.37 -4.27
N VAL A 366 -12.65 -13.09 -3.23
CA VAL A 366 -11.74 -13.89 -2.37
C VAL A 366 -11.03 -14.96 -3.19
N LEU A 367 -11.75 -15.69 -4.05
CA LEU A 367 -11.17 -16.72 -4.92
C LEU A 367 -10.23 -16.12 -5.96
N GLU A 368 -10.64 -15.02 -6.60
CA GLU A 368 -9.83 -14.34 -7.62
C GLU A 368 -8.56 -13.72 -7.02
N TRP A 369 -8.60 -13.24 -5.77
CA TRP A 369 -7.42 -12.75 -5.08
C TRP A 369 -6.37 -13.85 -4.90
N GLU A 370 -6.79 -15.07 -4.55
CA GLU A 370 -5.86 -16.20 -4.42
C GLU A 370 -5.19 -16.50 -5.77
N CYS A 371 -5.98 -16.53 -6.86
CA CYS A 371 -5.44 -16.69 -8.21
C CYS A 371 -4.43 -15.58 -8.57
N TYR A 372 -4.77 -14.33 -8.25
CA TYR A 372 -3.90 -13.17 -8.48
C TYR A 372 -2.57 -13.29 -7.73
N VAL A 373 -2.59 -13.57 -6.42
CA VAL A 373 -1.35 -13.66 -5.63
C VAL A 373 -0.51 -14.89 -6.02
N VAL A 374 -1.14 -16.02 -6.31
CA VAL A 374 -0.43 -17.22 -6.81
C VAL A 374 0.24 -16.95 -8.16
N LYS A 375 -0.41 -16.20 -9.05
CA LYS A 375 0.20 -15.76 -10.31
C LYS A 375 1.46 -14.94 -10.04
N LEU A 376 1.38 -13.90 -9.20
CA LEU A 376 2.53 -13.07 -8.88
C LEU A 376 3.64 -13.85 -8.16
N GLN A 377 3.28 -14.83 -7.33
CA GLN A 377 4.26 -15.69 -6.67
C GLN A 377 5.04 -16.54 -7.69
N LYS A 378 4.37 -17.09 -8.71
CA LYS A 378 5.03 -17.83 -9.79
C LYS A 378 5.97 -16.92 -10.58
N GLU A 379 5.56 -15.71 -10.89
CA GLU A 379 6.41 -14.72 -11.55
C GLU A 379 7.63 -14.39 -10.70
N LEU A 380 7.44 -14.12 -9.40
CA LEU A 380 8.54 -13.82 -8.47
C LEU A 380 9.54 -14.98 -8.37
N VAL A 381 9.07 -16.21 -8.22
CA VAL A 381 9.92 -17.41 -8.16
C VAL A 381 10.72 -17.60 -9.45
N LEU A 382 10.12 -17.28 -10.60
CA LEU A 382 10.77 -17.36 -11.90
C LEU A 382 11.90 -16.32 -12.05
N HIS A 383 11.71 -15.10 -11.54
CA HIS A 383 12.70 -14.03 -11.64
C HIS A 383 13.85 -14.16 -10.63
N LEU A 384 13.58 -14.69 -9.44
CA LEU A 384 14.52 -14.66 -8.32
C LEU A 384 15.92 -15.26 -8.62
N PRO A 385 16.07 -16.40 -9.34
CA PRO A 385 17.40 -16.92 -9.67
C PRO A 385 18.23 -15.92 -10.47
N HIS A 386 17.61 -15.23 -11.43
CA HIS A 386 18.27 -14.20 -12.23
C HIS A 386 18.66 -13.01 -11.37
N TRP A 387 17.78 -12.56 -10.47
CA TRP A 387 18.11 -11.47 -9.55
C TRP A 387 19.26 -11.83 -8.62
N LYS A 388 19.29 -13.05 -8.08
CA LYS A 388 20.38 -13.53 -7.24
C LYS A 388 21.71 -13.59 -7.97
N THR A 389 21.72 -14.03 -9.23
CA THR A 389 22.95 -14.10 -10.03
C THR A 389 23.50 -12.72 -10.36
N ASN A 390 22.64 -11.73 -10.59
CA ASN A 390 23.05 -10.40 -11.05
C ASN A 390 23.06 -9.34 -9.93
N GLU A 391 22.65 -9.71 -8.71
CA GLU A 391 22.46 -8.80 -7.56
C GLU A 391 21.59 -7.56 -7.88
N SER A 392 20.66 -7.68 -8.83
CA SER A 392 19.81 -6.59 -9.32
C SER A 392 18.40 -7.11 -9.66
N ILE A 393 17.39 -6.26 -9.49
CA ILE A 393 15.98 -6.56 -9.75
C ILE A 393 15.56 -5.94 -11.08
N PHE A 394 15.14 -6.80 -12.01
CA PHE A 394 14.73 -6.44 -13.37
C PHE A 394 13.71 -7.44 -13.95
N CYS A 395 12.96 -7.04 -14.96
CA CYS A 395 12.05 -7.92 -15.69
C CYS A 395 12.85 -8.91 -16.56
N VAL A 396 12.60 -10.20 -16.36
CA VAL A 396 13.21 -11.26 -17.16
C VAL A 396 12.30 -11.51 -18.36
N THR A 397 12.75 -11.14 -19.56
CA THR A 397 12.09 -11.57 -20.80
C THR A 397 12.35 -13.05 -21.01
N LEU A 398 11.33 -13.88 -20.85
CA LEU A 398 11.39 -15.26 -21.29
C LEU A 398 11.41 -15.27 -22.82
N GLY A 399 12.51 -15.76 -23.40
CA GLY A 399 12.53 -16.10 -24.82
C GLY A 399 11.39 -17.08 -25.10
N GLY A 400 10.49 -16.71 -26.01
CA GLY A 400 9.48 -17.63 -26.51
C GLY A 400 10.17 -18.72 -27.32
N ASP A 401 10.37 -19.87 -26.68
CA ASP A 401 10.62 -21.17 -27.33
C ASP A 401 9.83 -22.23 -26.55
N LEU A 402 8.50 -22.10 -26.63
CA LEU A 402 7.55 -23.21 -26.51
C LEU A 402 6.44 -22.97 -27.54
N GLU A 403 6.83 -22.82 -28.80
CA GLU A 403 6.03 -23.32 -29.92
C GLU A 403 6.54 -24.73 -30.22
N ASP A 404 5.84 -25.73 -29.68
CA ASP A 404 5.34 -26.95 -30.35
C ASP A 404 4.80 -27.97 -29.32
#